data_AF-A0A2E0K335-F1
#
_entry.id   AF-A0A2E0K335-F1
#
_cell.length_a   1.000
_cell.length_b   1.000
_cell.length_c   1.000
_cell.angle_alpha   90.00
_cell.angle_beta   90.00
_cell.angle_gamma   90.00
#
_symmetry.space_group_name_H-M   'P 1'
#
loop_
_entity.id
_entity.type
_entity.pdbx_description
1 polymer ?
#
loop_
_entity_poly.entity_id
_entity_poly.type
_entity_poly.pdbx_seq_one_letter_code
_entity_poly.pdbx_strand_id
1 'polypeptide(L)'
;MSVSLVWFRRDLRLADNPALTLAKSRGKPIVCLFNLDSIRVRRQDVDPIHIEWELDCLQVLKSDIESIGGVLLFNYGDVVEKIEEIHQMNRIEAIYGNEETGLQWSWDRDKAVAKWCESQGVKFSESPTNGVIRKLKTRDNW
;
A
#
# COMPACT_ATOMS: atom_id res chain seq x y z
N MET A 1 -7.12 -8.01 18.98
CA MET A 1 -5.71 -8.27 18.61
C MET A 1 -5.30 -7.18 17.62
N SER A 2 -4.09 -6.60 17.75
CA SER A 2 -3.62 -5.56 16.80
C SER A 2 -2.87 -6.16 15.63
N VAL A 3 -2.98 -5.53 14.46
CA VAL A 3 -2.35 -5.99 13.21
C VAL A 3 -1.49 -4.90 12.57
N SER A 4 -0.52 -5.32 11.76
CA SER A 4 0.17 -4.46 10.80
C SER A 4 -0.46 -4.61 9.43
N LEU A 5 -0.76 -3.51 8.76
CA LEU A 5 -1.24 -3.54 7.38
C LEU A 5 -0.05 -3.26 6.45
N VAL A 6 0.13 -4.09 5.43
CA VAL A 6 1.06 -3.82 4.34
C VAL A 6 0.23 -3.46 3.11
N TRP A 7 0.34 -2.22 2.67
CA TRP A 7 -0.41 -1.67 1.55
C TRP A 7 0.45 -1.67 0.27
N PHE A 8 0.12 -2.61 -0.61
CA PHE A 8 0.68 -2.71 -1.95
C PHE A 8 -0.05 -1.75 -2.90
N ARG A 9 0.72 -1.04 -3.72
CA ARG A 9 0.23 -0.04 -4.70
C ARG A 9 0.83 -0.35 -6.06
N ARG A 10 2.14 -0.21 -6.12
CA ARG A 10 3.02 -0.78 -7.14
C ARG A 10 3.82 -1.91 -6.50
N ASP A 11 4.97 -2.26 -7.06
CA ASP A 11 5.96 -3.14 -6.43
C ASP A 11 5.35 -4.42 -5.81
N LEU A 12 4.61 -5.15 -6.64
CA LEU A 12 3.84 -6.34 -6.26
C LEU A 12 4.75 -7.57 -6.10
N ARG A 13 5.68 -7.51 -5.14
CA ARG A 13 6.66 -8.56 -4.87
C ARG A 13 6.87 -8.80 -3.38
N LEU A 14 7.18 -10.06 -3.04
CA LEU A 14 7.62 -10.44 -1.69
C LEU A 14 9.11 -10.17 -1.45
N ALA A 15 9.93 -10.50 -2.44
CA ALA A 15 11.38 -10.38 -2.35
C ALA A 15 11.82 -8.91 -2.36
N ASP A 16 12.81 -8.58 -1.53
CA ASP A 16 13.39 -7.25 -1.44
C ASP A 16 12.33 -6.14 -1.35
N ASN A 17 11.39 -6.32 -0.42
CA ASN A 17 10.32 -5.38 -0.15
C ASN A 17 10.53 -4.76 1.25
N PRO A 18 10.98 -3.49 1.32
CA PRO A 18 11.25 -2.81 2.57
C PRO A 18 10.02 -2.67 3.48
N ALA A 19 8.84 -2.41 2.91
CA ALA A 19 7.60 -2.32 3.68
C ALA A 19 7.25 -3.64 4.37
N LEU A 20 7.35 -4.77 3.66
CA LEU A 20 7.17 -6.10 4.25
C LEU A 20 8.22 -6.39 5.34
N THR A 21 9.48 -6.05 5.09
CA THR A 21 10.57 -6.25 6.04
C THR A 21 10.34 -5.47 7.34
N LEU A 22 9.93 -4.20 7.23
CA LEU A 22 9.57 -3.37 8.37
C LEU A 22 8.36 -3.93 9.12
N ALA A 23 7.29 -4.31 8.43
CA ALA A 23 6.12 -4.92 9.05
C ALA A 23 6.48 -6.20 9.82
N LYS A 24 7.27 -7.10 9.20
CA LYS A 24 7.73 -8.35 9.82
C LYS A 24 8.54 -8.10 11.08
N SER A 25 9.43 -7.09 11.08
CA SER A 25 10.24 -6.74 12.26
C SER A 25 9.43 -6.29 13.48
N ARG A 26 8.14 -5.95 13.33
CA ARG A 26 7.27 -5.57 14.45
C ARG A 26 6.67 -6.78 15.18
N GLY A 27 6.77 -7.98 14.61
CA GLY A 27 6.27 -9.20 15.25
C GLY A 27 4.75 -9.24 15.44
N LYS A 28 4.00 -8.47 14.67
CA LYS A 28 2.52 -8.48 14.67
C LYS A 28 2.00 -9.29 13.47
N PRO A 29 0.77 -9.85 13.55
CA PRO A 29 0.11 -10.39 12.37
C PRO A 29 0.03 -9.34 11.26
N ILE A 30 0.29 -9.77 10.02
CA ILE A 30 0.32 -8.90 8.86
C ILE A 30 -0.91 -9.16 8.00
N VAL A 31 -1.63 -8.10 7.66
CA VAL A 31 -2.66 -8.11 6.63
C VAL A 31 -2.07 -7.44 5.40
N CYS A 32 -2.06 -8.12 4.26
CA CYS A 32 -1.65 -7.51 2.99
C CYS A 32 -2.90 -6.95 2.29
N LEU A 33 -2.81 -5.73 1.75
CA LEU A 33 -3.90 -5.07 1.02
C LEU A 33 -3.39 -4.53 -0.32
N PHE A 34 -4.14 -4.78 -1.38
CA PHE A 34 -4.04 -4.07 -2.64
C PHE A 34 -5.35 -3.35 -2.93
N ASN A 35 -5.26 -2.07 -3.32
CA ASN A 35 -6.42 -1.26 -3.70
C ASN A 35 -6.34 -0.85 -5.18
N LEU A 36 -7.31 -1.28 -5.98
CA LEU A 36 -7.55 -0.73 -7.30
C LEU A 36 -8.43 0.53 -7.15
N ASP A 37 -7.78 1.70 -7.21
CA ASP A 37 -8.45 2.98 -7.06
C ASP A 37 -9.46 3.23 -8.20
N SER A 38 -10.73 3.43 -7.85
CA SER A 38 -11.78 3.68 -8.86
C SER A 38 -11.52 4.97 -9.66
N ILE A 39 -10.86 5.97 -9.04
CA ILE A 39 -10.44 7.19 -9.74
C ILE A 39 -9.42 6.89 -10.83
N ARG A 40 -8.50 5.93 -10.62
CA ARG A 40 -7.46 5.56 -11.59
C ARG A 40 -8.07 4.93 -12.83
N VAL A 41 -9.01 4.01 -12.64
CA VAL A 41 -9.67 3.27 -13.74
C VAL A 41 -10.46 4.20 -14.68
N ARG A 42 -10.95 5.33 -14.17
CA ARG A 42 -11.72 6.31 -14.97
C ARG A 42 -10.87 7.38 -15.66
N ARG A 43 -9.54 7.36 -15.53
CA ARG A 43 -8.70 8.39 -16.14
C ARG A 43 -8.45 8.10 -17.61
N GLN A 44 -8.37 9.17 -18.41
CA GLN A 44 -8.08 9.11 -19.85
C GLN A 44 -6.65 8.64 -20.18
N ASP A 45 -5.71 8.78 -19.23
CA ASP A 45 -4.30 8.40 -19.37
C ASP A 45 -4.02 6.98 -18.84
N VAL A 46 -5.07 6.19 -18.61
CA VAL A 46 -4.98 4.80 -18.15
C VAL A 46 -5.65 3.90 -19.19
N ASP A 47 -4.83 3.12 -19.90
CA ASP A 47 -5.32 2.07 -20.77
C ASP A 47 -5.68 0.81 -19.95
N PRO A 48 -6.78 0.10 -20.28
CA PRO A 48 -7.16 -1.16 -19.64
C PRO A 48 -6.02 -2.19 -19.57
N ILE A 49 -5.15 -2.26 -20.57
CA ILE A 49 -4.03 -3.23 -20.59
C ILE A 49 -3.08 -3.06 -19.39
N HIS A 50 -2.91 -1.82 -18.90
CA HIS A 50 -2.08 -1.56 -17.73
C HIS A 50 -2.71 -2.06 -16.44
N ILE A 51 -4.05 -2.09 -16.38
CA ILE A 51 -4.79 -2.62 -15.23
C ILE A 51 -4.78 -4.14 -15.28
N GLU A 52 -5.04 -4.73 -16.45
CA GLU A 52 -4.98 -6.18 -16.65
C GLU A 52 -3.62 -6.75 -16.24
N TRP A 53 -2.53 -6.17 -16.76
CA TRP A 53 -1.18 -6.62 -16.40
C TRP A 53 -0.87 -6.51 -14.90
N GLU A 54 -1.32 -5.43 -14.24
CA GLU A 54 -1.13 -5.27 -12.80
C GLU A 54 -1.92 -6.29 -11.99
N LEU A 55 -3.14 -6.63 -12.43
CA LEU A 55 -3.96 -7.67 -11.79
C LEU A 55 -3.36 -9.06 -12.01
N ASP A 56 -2.75 -9.34 -13.16
CA ASP A 56 -2.01 -10.59 -13.39
C ASP A 56 -0.81 -10.70 -12.43
N CYS A 57 -0.04 -9.62 -12.27
CA CYS A 57 1.02 -9.57 -11.26
C CYS A 57 0.48 -9.76 -9.83
N LEU A 58 -0.69 -9.19 -9.53
CA LEU A 58 -1.33 -9.35 -8.23
C LEU A 58 -1.71 -10.81 -7.95
N GLN A 59 -2.18 -11.55 -8.96
CA GLN A 59 -2.51 -12.98 -8.81
C GLN A 59 -1.28 -13.82 -8.45
N VAL A 60 -0.13 -13.52 -9.05
CA VAL A 60 1.15 -14.17 -8.71
C VAL A 60 1.53 -13.82 -7.26
N LEU A 61 1.53 -12.54 -6.90
CA LEU A 61 1.83 -12.10 -5.53
C LEU A 61 0.88 -12.75 -4.50
N LYS A 62 -0.41 -12.85 -4.81
CA LYS A 62 -1.41 -13.51 -3.96
C LYS A 62 -1.03 -14.97 -3.72
N SER A 63 -0.70 -15.70 -4.79
CA SER A 63 -0.31 -17.11 -4.70
C SER A 63 0.94 -17.29 -3.86
N ASP A 64 1.93 -16.41 -4.03
CA ASP A 64 3.16 -16.41 -3.23
C ASP A 64 2.87 -16.15 -1.74
N ILE A 65 2.02 -15.17 -1.42
CA ILE A 65 1.60 -14.86 -0.05
C ILE A 65 0.84 -16.04 0.58
N GLU A 66 -0.10 -16.65 -0.14
CA GLU A 66 -0.89 -17.77 0.35
C GLU A 66 -0.03 -19.03 0.56
N SER A 67 1.01 -19.23 -0.25
CA SER A 67 1.94 -20.36 -0.10
C SER A 67 2.71 -20.35 1.23
N ILE A 68 2.89 -19.18 1.83
CA ILE A 68 3.54 -18.99 3.14
C ILE A 68 2.52 -18.80 4.27
N GLY A 69 1.22 -19.03 4.01
CA GLY A 69 0.13 -18.94 4.98
C GLY A 69 -0.38 -17.52 5.25
N GLY A 70 -0.01 -16.55 4.42
CA GLY A 70 -0.52 -15.18 4.48
C GLY A 70 -1.84 -15.01 3.71
N VAL A 71 -2.39 -13.79 3.77
CA VAL A 71 -3.59 -13.39 3.01
C VAL A 71 -3.37 -12.03 2.36
N LEU A 72 -3.73 -11.93 1.08
CA LEU A 72 -3.79 -10.67 0.33
C LEU A 72 -5.24 -10.28 0.07
N LEU A 73 -5.67 -9.18 0.68
CA LEU A 73 -6.97 -8.57 0.46
C LEU A 73 -6.94 -7.71 -0.80
N PHE A 74 -7.94 -7.88 -1.64
CA PHE A 74 -8.20 -7.01 -2.79
C PHE A 74 -9.35 -6.06 -2.47
N ASN A 75 -9.21 -4.81 -2.89
CA ASN A 75 -10.28 -3.83 -2.87
C ASN A 75 -10.36 -3.07 -4.19
N TYR A 76 -11.58 -2.72 -4.60
CA TYR A 76 -11.82 -1.77 -5.67
C TYR A 76 -12.65 -0.62 -5.11
N GLY A 77 -12.16 0.61 -5.23
CA GLY A 77 -12.84 1.76 -4.63
C GLY A 77 -11.88 2.69 -3.91
N ASP A 78 -12.38 3.32 -2.84
CA ASP A 78 -11.58 4.15 -1.95
C ASP A 78 -10.81 3.27 -0.96
N VAL A 79 -9.49 3.47 -0.92
CA VAL A 79 -8.63 2.73 0.00
C VAL A 79 -8.89 3.10 1.47
N VAL A 80 -9.29 4.34 1.76
CA VAL A 80 -9.53 4.80 3.13
C VAL A 80 -10.75 4.09 3.71
N GLU A 81 -11.82 3.92 2.93
CA GLU A 81 -12.99 3.14 3.32
C GLU A 81 -12.59 1.71 3.67
N LYS A 82 -11.75 1.08 2.84
CA LYS A 82 -11.28 -0.28 3.11
C LYS A 82 -10.39 -0.39 4.33
N ILE A 83 -9.49 0.58 4.53
CA ILE A 83 -8.62 0.64 5.70
C ILE A 83 -9.47 0.79 6.97
N GLU A 84 -10.51 1.62 6.95
CA GLU A 84 -11.46 1.79 8.06
C GLU A 84 -12.19 0.48 8.36
N GLU A 85 -12.72 -0.21 7.34
CA GLU A 85 -13.33 -1.54 7.51
C GLU A 85 -12.38 -2.52 8.20
N ILE A 86 -11.13 -2.60 7.72
CA ILE A 86 -10.12 -3.48 8.31
C ILE A 86 -9.82 -3.06 9.75
N HIS A 87 -9.71 -1.75 10.03
CA HIS A 87 -9.45 -1.22 11.38
C HIS A 87 -10.54 -1.61 12.38
N GLN A 88 -11.80 -1.58 11.95
CA GLN A 88 -12.95 -1.95 12.77
C GLN A 88 -12.97 -3.45 13.08
N MET A 89 -12.60 -4.30 12.12
CA MET A 89 -12.50 -5.75 12.31
C MET A 89 -11.26 -6.15 13.13
N ASN A 90 -10.13 -5.48 12.85
CA ASN A 90 -8.83 -5.73 13.43
C ASN A 90 -8.14 -4.38 13.67
N ARG A 91 -7.98 -3.98 14.93
CA ARG A 91 -7.30 -2.73 15.27
C ARG A 91 -5.93 -2.65 14.57
N ILE A 92 -5.82 -1.80 13.56
CA ILE A 92 -4.57 -1.55 12.85
C ILE A 92 -3.67 -0.72 13.77
N GLU A 93 -2.44 -1.17 13.97
CA GLU A 93 -1.43 -0.45 14.75
C GLU A 93 -0.54 0.40 13.85
N ALA A 94 -0.20 -0.14 12.69
CA ALA A 94 0.64 0.53 11.71
C ALA A 94 0.29 0.10 10.27
N ILE A 95 0.45 1.04 9.35
CA ILE A 95 0.38 0.82 7.91
C ILE A 95 1.78 1.03 7.32
N TYR A 96 2.25 0.05 6.57
CA TYR A 96 3.51 0.05 5.86
C TYR A 96 3.27 0.02 4.36
N GLY A 97 4.02 0.83 3.62
CA GLY A 97 3.97 0.83 2.17
C GLY A 97 5.29 1.27 1.57
N ASN A 98 5.41 1.04 0.27
CA ASN A 98 6.54 1.47 -0.54
C ASN A 98 6.15 2.76 -1.28
N GLU A 99 6.98 3.81 -1.23
CA GLU A 99 6.68 5.10 -1.86
C GLU A 99 6.34 4.90 -3.35
N GLU A 100 5.24 5.53 -3.79
CA GLU A 100 4.86 5.56 -5.20
C GLU A 100 5.24 6.91 -5.81
N THR A 101 6.03 6.91 -6.89
CA THR A 101 6.15 8.10 -7.74
C THR A 101 5.02 8.05 -8.77
N GLY A 102 4.04 8.94 -8.62
CA GLY A 102 2.87 8.99 -9.48
C GLY A 102 2.35 10.40 -9.72
N LEU A 103 1.14 10.50 -10.25
CA LEU A 103 0.48 11.77 -10.54
C LEU A 103 -0.17 12.36 -9.29
N GLN A 104 -0.68 13.58 -9.42
CA GLN A 104 -1.35 14.30 -8.33
C GLN A 104 -2.46 13.47 -7.64
N TRP A 105 -3.22 12.67 -8.39
CA TRP A 105 -4.30 11.86 -7.83
C TRP A 105 -3.80 10.78 -6.86
N SER A 106 -2.67 10.11 -7.16
CA SER A 106 -2.13 9.07 -6.27
C SER A 106 -1.49 9.71 -5.04
N TRP A 107 -0.94 10.92 -5.20
CA TRP A 107 -0.49 11.73 -4.08
C TRP A 107 -1.62 12.17 -3.15
N ASP A 108 -2.75 12.59 -3.73
CA ASP A 108 -3.93 12.98 -2.95
C ASP A 108 -4.50 11.80 -2.16
N ARG A 109 -4.51 10.61 -2.75
CA ARG A 109 -4.84 9.35 -2.06
C ARG A 109 -3.89 9.07 -0.90
N ASP A 110 -2.57 9.15 -1.11
CA ASP A 110 -1.58 8.92 -0.04
C ASP A 110 -1.75 9.92 1.12
N LYS A 111 -2.05 11.20 0.82
CA LYS A 111 -2.37 12.22 1.84
C LYS A 111 -3.66 11.90 2.59
N ALA A 112 -4.69 11.39 1.91
CA ALA A 112 -5.94 10.99 2.57
C ALA A 112 -5.70 9.84 3.56
N VAL A 113 -4.91 8.83 3.16
CA VAL A 113 -4.50 7.73 4.06
C VAL A 113 -3.68 8.25 5.23
N ALA A 114 -2.70 9.13 4.99
CA ALA A 114 -1.90 9.72 6.07
C ALA A 114 -2.76 10.50 7.08
N LYS A 115 -3.71 11.32 6.59
CA LYS A 115 -4.64 12.06 7.44
C LYS A 115 -5.55 11.13 8.24
N TRP A 116 -6.03 10.05 7.62
CA TRP A 116 -6.81 9.04 8.32
C TRP A 116 -5.96 8.40 9.44
N CYS A 117 -4.71 8.04 9.14
CA CYS A 117 -3.79 7.46 10.13
C CYS A 117 -3.58 8.39 11.34
N GLU A 118 -3.36 9.68 11.10
CA GLU A 118 -3.25 10.69 12.14
C GLU A 118 -4.51 10.74 13.02
N SER A 119 -5.70 10.71 12.41
CA SER A 119 -6.97 10.76 13.14
C SER A 119 -7.24 9.52 14.00
N GLN A 120 -6.73 8.35 13.59
CA GLN A 120 -6.92 7.08 14.30
C GLN A 120 -5.73 6.69 15.19
N GLY A 121 -4.68 7.51 15.24
CA GLY A 121 -3.45 7.20 15.97
C GLY A 121 -2.72 5.97 15.41
N VAL A 122 -2.85 5.70 14.10
CA VAL A 122 -2.19 4.62 13.39
C VAL A 122 -0.85 5.11 12.85
N LYS A 123 0.22 4.34 13.02
CA LYS A 123 1.53 4.72 12.46
C LYS A 123 1.54 4.49 10.95
N PHE A 124 1.80 5.52 10.15
CA PHE A 124 2.03 5.37 8.73
C PHE A 124 3.53 5.48 8.40
N SER A 125 4.07 4.50 7.67
CA SER A 125 5.48 4.46 7.30
C SER A 125 5.62 4.06 5.84
N GLU A 126 6.35 4.87 5.09
CA GLU A 126 6.68 4.61 3.70
C GLU A 126 8.18 4.38 3.54
N SER A 127 8.55 3.44 2.68
CA SER A 127 9.95 3.17 2.33
C SER A 127 10.22 3.62 0.91
N PRO A 128 11.33 4.34 0.65
CA PRO A 128 11.75 4.68 -0.71
C PRO A 128 11.93 3.42 -1.56
N THR A 129 11.46 3.45 -2.80
CA THR A 129 11.55 2.31 -3.74
C THR A 129 12.63 2.47 -4.80
N ASN A 130 13.06 3.70 -5.04
CA ASN A 130 14.04 4.04 -6.06
C ASN A 130 14.88 5.23 -5.58
N GLY A 131 15.75 5.74 -6.45
CA GLY A 131 16.56 6.94 -6.15
C GLY A 131 15.77 8.25 -6.07
N VAL A 132 14.44 8.23 -6.25
CA VAL A 132 13.59 9.42 -6.18
C VAL A 132 12.96 9.48 -4.79
N ILE A 133 13.44 10.41 -3.96
CA ILE A 133 12.93 10.63 -2.61
C ILE A 133 11.79 11.65 -2.65
N ARG A 134 10.60 11.27 -2.16
CA ARG A 134 9.47 12.21 -2.04
C ARG A 134 9.65 13.12 -0.82
N LYS A 135 9.07 14.33 -0.86
CA LYS A 135 9.10 15.33 0.24
C LYS A 135 10.51 15.81 0.65
N LEU A 136 11.48 15.82 -0.26
CA LEU A 136 12.77 16.46 0.02
C LEU A 136 12.57 17.95 0.33
N LYS A 137 13.05 18.37 1.51
CA LYS A 137 13.01 19.78 1.93
C LYS A 137 14.06 20.63 1.20
N THR A 138 15.22 20.03 0.90
CA THR A 138 16.32 20.65 0.15
C THR A 138 17.02 19.60 -0.73
N ARG A 139 17.86 20.03 -1.67
CA ARG A 139 18.61 19.16 -2.60
C ARG A 139 20.05 18.91 -2.15
N ASP A 140 20.40 19.32 -0.94
CA ASP A 140 21.80 19.36 -0.48
C ASP A 140 22.36 17.99 -0.07
N ASN A 141 21.49 16.99 0.10
CA ASN A 141 21.84 15.62 0.52
C ASN A 141 21.48 14.57 -0.55
N TRP A 142 21.70 14.88 -1.82
CA TRP A 142 21.63 13.89 -2.90
C TRP A 142 22.88 13.02 -2.94
#